data_AF-A0A7V0WWY9-F1
#
_entry.id   AF-A0A7V0WWY9-F1
#
_cell.length_a   1.000
_cell.length_b   1.000
_cell.length_c   1.000
_cell.angle_alpha   90.00
_cell.angle_beta   90.00
_cell.angle_gamma   90.00
#
_symmetry.space_group_name_H-M   'P 1'
#
loop_
_entity.id
_entity.type
_entity.pdbx_description
1 polymer ?
#
loop_
_entity_poly.entity_id
_entity_poly.type
_entity_poly.pdbx_seq_one_letter_code
_entity_poly.pdbx_strand_id
1 'polypeptide(L)'
;MDPKASLKQYFQEHSDEIRQRIVDLTTEMCREKTVNVVSEKLPEHPYLKIRGEEWRVAKIVKRELDKMGVPYTEFARMKGRPNVIG
;
A
#
# COMPACT_ATOMS: atom_id res chain seq x y z
N MET A 1 26.56 18.25 8.98
CA MET A 1 25.39 18.80 8.26
C MET A 1 24.18 18.66 9.17
N ASP A 2 23.30 19.66 9.21
CA ASP A 2 22.03 19.54 9.93
C ASP A 2 21.10 18.57 9.16
N PRO A 3 20.70 17.43 9.74
CA PRO A 3 19.85 16.44 9.08
C PRO A 3 18.53 17.03 8.55
N LYS A 4 17.99 18.06 9.21
CA LYS A 4 16.74 18.71 8.77
C LYS A 4 16.96 19.53 7.50
N ALA A 5 18.08 20.25 7.42
CA ALA A 5 18.45 21.01 6.24
C ALA A 5 18.67 20.08 5.04
N SER A 6 19.35 18.93 5.24
CA SER A 6 19.56 17.94 4.17
C SER A 6 18.27 17.26 3.71
N LEU A 7 17.33 16.97 4.63
CA LEU A 7 16.03 16.40 4.26
C LEU A 7 15.21 17.39 3.42
N LYS A 8 15.14 18.66 3.85
CA LYS A 8 14.40 19.68 3.12
C LYS A 8 14.95 19.86 1.70
N GLN A 9 16.28 19.91 1.57
CA GLN A 9 16.95 20.00 0.28
C GLN A 9 16.62 18.79 -0.61
N TYR A 10 16.69 17.58 -0.09
CA TYR A 10 16.32 16.36 -0.83
C TYR A 10 14.89 16.43 -1.38
N PHE A 11 13.90 16.79 -0.55
CA PHE A 11 12.52 16.91 -1.02
C PHE A 11 12.32 18.03 -2.04
N GLN A 12 13.12 19.10 -2.00
CA GLN A 12 13.07 20.17 -3.00
C GLN A 12 13.63 19.67 -4.34
N GLU A 13 14.80 19.02 -4.32
CA GLU A 13 15.50 18.53 -5.51
C GLU A 13 14.76 17.36 -6.19
N HIS A 14 14.03 16.54 -5.42
CA HIS A 14 13.33 15.35 -5.92
C HIS A 14 11.80 15.49 -5.95
N SER A 15 11.27 16.71 -5.80
CA SER A 15 9.82 16.94 -5.63
C SER A 15 8.94 16.35 -6.75
N ASP A 16 9.33 16.51 -8.01
CA ASP A 16 8.58 15.98 -9.16
C ASP A 16 8.60 14.45 -9.23
N GLU A 17 9.75 13.84 -8.95
CA GLU A 17 9.91 12.38 -8.89
C GLU A 17 9.02 11.78 -7.79
N ILE A 18 9.07 12.37 -6.59
CA ILE A 18 8.27 11.94 -5.44
C ILE A 18 6.77 12.08 -5.76
N ARG A 19 6.37 13.21 -6.35
CA ARG A 19 4.98 13.44 -6.77
C ARG A 19 4.52 12.37 -7.76
N GLN A 20 5.32 12.10 -8.79
CA GLN A 20 4.97 11.10 -9.80
C GLN A 20 4.84 9.71 -9.16
N ARG A 21 5.78 9.33 -8.29
CA ARG A 21 5.74 8.05 -7.56
C ARG A 21 4.48 7.92 -6.70
N ILE A 22 4.07 8.99 -6.00
CA ILE A 22 2.83 8.98 -5.20
C ILE A 22 1.61 8.75 -6.10
N VAL A 23 1.53 9.44 -7.23
CA VAL A 23 0.42 9.30 -8.19
C VAL A 23 0.37 7.89 -8.76
N ASP A 24 1.52 7.35 -9.17
CA ASP A 24 1.60 6.01 -9.77
C ASP A 24 1.19 4.93 -8.77
N LEU A 25 1.72 4.97 -7.54
CA LEU A 25 1.37 4.03 -6.48
C LEU A 25 -0.10 4.14 -6.09
N THR A 26 -0.62 5.35 -5.94
CA THR A 26 -2.04 5.56 -5.62
C THR A 26 -2.93 5.00 -6.73
N THR A 27 -2.58 5.26 -7.99
CA THR A 27 -3.32 4.74 -9.15
C THR A 27 -3.30 3.22 -9.20
N GLU A 28 -2.14 2.59 -8.94
CA GLU A 28 -2.02 1.14 -8.87
C GLU A 28 -2.89 0.55 -7.76
N MET A 29 -2.81 1.11 -6.55
CA MET A 29 -3.60 0.65 -5.41
C MET A 29 -5.11 0.79 -5.65
N CYS A 30 -5.56 1.90 -6.26
CA CYS A 30 -6.98 2.11 -6.57
C CYS A 30 -7.51 1.19 -7.68
N ARG A 31 -6.65 0.61 -8.52
CA ARG A 31 -7.05 -0.40 -9.53
C ARG A 31 -7.36 -1.75 -8.88
N GLU A 32 -6.81 -2.03 -7.71
CA GLU A 32 -7.16 -3.23 -6.95
C GLU A 32 -8.58 -3.09 -6.40
N LYS A 33 -9.50 -3.90 -6.94
CA LYS A 33 -10.91 -3.91 -6.50
C LYS A 33 -11.05 -4.64 -5.17
N THR A 34 -10.55 -4.03 -4.10
CA THR A 34 -10.66 -4.51 -2.72
C THR A 34 -11.74 -3.71 -2.01
N VAL A 35 -12.83 -4.37 -1.59
CA VAL A 35 -13.93 -3.69 -0.88
C VAL A 35 -14.28 -4.49 0.36
N ASN A 36 -14.19 -3.84 1.53
CA ASN A 36 -14.59 -4.45 2.79
C ASN A 36 -16.10 -4.26 3.02
N VAL A 37 -16.89 -5.09 2.34
CA VAL A 37 -18.35 -5.13 2.52
C VAL A 37 -18.75 -6.01 3.70
N VAL A 38 -20.01 -5.95 4.16
CA VAL A 38 -20.62 -6.95 5.04
C VAL A 38 -20.89 -8.26 4.29
N SER A 39 -21.04 -9.38 4.99
CA SER A 39 -21.12 -10.72 4.37
C SER A 39 -22.30 -10.87 3.42
N GLU A 40 -23.42 -10.25 3.78
CA GLU A 40 -24.68 -10.25 3.03
C GLU A 40 -24.55 -9.57 1.66
N LYS A 41 -23.62 -8.62 1.56
CA LYS A 41 -23.36 -7.85 0.32
C LYS A 41 -22.26 -8.48 -0.55
N LEU A 42 -21.55 -9.50 -0.08
CA LEU A 42 -20.50 -10.15 -0.88
C LEU A 42 -20.98 -10.62 -2.28
N PRO A 43 -22.21 -11.16 -2.45
CA PRO A 43 -22.72 -11.53 -3.77
C PRO A 43 -22.82 -10.38 -4.78
N GLU A 44 -22.93 -9.12 -4.32
CA GLU A 44 -22.95 -7.92 -5.18
C GLU A 44 -21.57 -7.60 -5.77
N HIS A 45 -20.51 -8.26 -5.29
CA HIS A 45 -19.11 -8.03 -5.68
C HIS A 45 -18.48 -9.30 -6.25
N PRO A 46 -18.84 -9.75 -7.47
CA PRO A 46 -18.42 -11.03 -8.03
C PRO A 46 -16.90 -11.16 -8.27
N TYR A 47 -16.16 -10.06 -8.19
CA TYR A 47 -14.70 -10.03 -8.29
C TYR A 47 -13.97 -10.34 -6.96
N LEU A 48 -14.72 -10.50 -5.86
CA LEU A 48 -14.22 -10.87 -4.55
C LEU A 48 -14.54 -12.35 -4.27
N LYS A 49 -13.53 -13.12 -3.84
CA LYS A 49 -13.70 -14.48 -3.29
C LYS A 49 -14.01 -14.43 -1.80
N ILE A 50 -13.44 -13.46 -1.11
CA ILE A 50 -13.72 -13.14 0.30
C ILE A 50 -13.90 -11.63 0.45
N ARG A 51 -14.56 -11.19 1.53
CA ARG A 51 -14.67 -9.76 1.85
C ARG A 51 -13.28 -9.10 1.95
N GLY A 52 -13.16 -7.85 1.52
CA GLY A 52 -11.94 -7.06 1.63
C GLY A 52 -10.92 -7.40 0.54
N GLU A 53 -10.34 -8.60 0.59
CA GLU A 53 -9.16 -8.98 -0.22
C GLU A 53 -8.01 -7.97 -0.19
N GLU A 54 -7.86 -7.27 0.94
CA GLU A 54 -6.83 -6.25 1.20
C GLU A 54 -5.40 -6.78 0.98
N TRP A 55 -5.22 -8.11 0.99
CA TRP A 55 -3.96 -8.75 0.61
C TRP A 55 -3.44 -8.32 -0.76
N ARG A 56 -4.31 -7.95 -1.71
CA ARG A 56 -3.90 -7.46 -3.04
C ARG A 56 -3.12 -6.14 -2.92
N VAL A 57 -3.65 -5.20 -2.14
CA VAL A 57 -2.97 -3.93 -1.82
C VAL A 57 -1.73 -4.18 -0.95
N ALA A 58 -1.82 -5.09 0.03
CA ALA A 58 -0.68 -5.41 0.89
C ALA A 58 0.53 -5.96 0.10
N LYS A 59 0.33 -6.66 -1.02
CA LYS A 59 1.43 -7.07 -1.91
C LYS A 59 2.16 -5.87 -2.52
N ILE A 60 1.43 -4.81 -2.89
CA ILE A 60 2.02 -3.58 -3.42
C ILE A 60 2.86 -2.91 -2.34
N VAL A 61 2.33 -2.77 -1.12
CA VAL A 61 3.04 -2.18 0.02
C VAL A 61 4.34 -2.93 0.31
N LYS A 62 4.27 -4.26 0.46
CA LYS A 62 5.46 -5.09 0.73
C LYS A 62 6.52 -4.95 -0.35
N ARG A 63 6.12 -4.98 -1.64
CA ARG A 63 7.03 -4.77 -2.77
C ARG A 63 7.75 -3.42 -2.67
N GLU A 64 7.06 -2.36 -2.29
CA GLU A 64 7.67 -1.04 -2.15
C GLU A 64 8.60 -0.94 -0.93
N LEU A 65 8.23 -1.55 0.19
CA LEU A 65 9.10 -1.62 1.38
C LEU A 65 10.38 -2.42 1.09
N ASP A 66 10.26 -3.56 0.40
CA ASP A 66 11.41 -4.37 -0.04
C ASP A 66 12.36 -3.54 -0.93
N LYS A 67 11.83 -2.79 -1.90
CA LYS A 67 12.63 -1.90 -2.78
C LYS A 67 13.35 -0.79 -2.00
N MET A 68 12.74 -0.29 -0.93
CA MET A 68 13.32 0.76 -0.08
C MET A 68 14.27 0.20 0.98
N GLY A 69 14.35 -1.12 1.14
CA GLY A 69 15.09 -1.76 2.23
C GLY A 69 14.50 -1.49 3.61
N VAL A 70 13.19 -1.20 3.68
CA VAL A 70 12.48 -0.95 4.95
C VAL A 70 12.01 -2.29 5.51
N PRO A 71 12.46 -2.69 6.71
CA PRO A 71 12.01 -3.92 7.34
C PRO A 71 10.53 -3.81 7.72
N TYR A 72 9.79 -4.90 7.53
CA TYR A 72 8.39 -4.97 7.95
C TYR A 72 8.05 -6.35 8.52
N THR A 73 6.95 -6.38 9.25
CA THR A 73 6.33 -7.59 9.76
C THR A 73 4.92 -7.73 9.21
N GLU A 74 4.47 -8.96 9.02
CA GLU A 74 3.09 -9.25 8.61
C GLU A 74 2.35 -9.97 9.73
N PHE A 75 1.21 -9.40 10.14
CA PHE A 75 0.31 -10.02 11.10
C PHE A 75 -1.04 -10.31 10.43
N ALA A 76 -1.41 -11.57 10.32
CA ALA A 76 -2.68 -11.98 9.72
C ALA A 76 -3.53 -12.75 10.74
N ARG A 77 -4.61 -12.12 11.22
CA ARG A 77 -5.60 -12.81 12.09
C ARG A 77 -6.40 -13.85 11.31
N MET A 78 -6.62 -13.61 10.02
CA MET A 78 -7.27 -14.53 9.09
C MET A 78 -6.46 -14.58 7.79
N LYS A 79 -6.40 -15.77 7.17
CA LYS A 79 -5.73 -15.94 5.87
C LYS A 79 -6.34 -14.98 4.84
N GLY A 80 -5.49 -14.19 4.18
CA GLY A 80 -5.93 -13.19 3.19
C GLY A 80 -6.27 -11.81 3.77
N ARG A 81 -6.05 -11.57 5.07
CA ARG A 81 -6.17 -10.24 5.70
C ARG A 81 -4.89 -9.86 6.44
N PRO A 82 -3.81 -9.55 5.72
CA PRO A 82 -2.55 -9.15 6.32
C PRO A 82 -2.62 -7.70 6.79
N ASN A 83 -2.07 -7.44 7.98
CA ASN A 83 -1.63 -6.13 8.41
C ASN A 83 -0.11 -6.08 8.24
N VAL A 84 0.37 -5.14 7.43
CA VAL A 84 1.80 -4.90 7.20
C VAL A 84 2.24 -3.75 8.10
N ILE A 85 3.27 -3.97 8.91
CA ILE A 85 3.79 -2.99 9.89
C ILE A 85 5.29 -2.79 9.64
N GLY A 86 5.69 -1.56 9.32
CA GLY A 86 7.08 -1.15 9.07
C GLY A 86 7.33 0.28 9.52
#